data_AF-M4B6T6-F1
#
_entry.id   AF-M4B6T6-F1
#
_cell.length_a   1.000
_cell.length_b   1.000
_cell.length_c   1.000
_cell.angle_alpha   90.00
_cell.angle_beta   90.00
_cell.angle_gamma   90.00
#
_symmetry.space_group_name_H-M   'P 1'
#
loop_
_entity.id
_entity.type
_entity.pdbx_description
1 polymer ?
#
loop_
_entity_poly.entity_id
_entity_poly.type
_entity_poly.pdbx_seq_one_letter_code
_entity_poly.pdbx_strand_id
1 'polypeptide(L)'
;MHLSAVLLDGFSSYAREKQRPSRSFVVSIPRFHSSSSSISTTFTSSTTTTMAKTPSKKAAKVVAKSGKGRGKKRVESYSTYIYKVLRQVHPETGISKRGMSIMNSFINDIFERIASEAGKLSRYNKKSTLSSREIQTAVRLMLPGELAKHAVSEGTKAVTKFTSA
;
A
#
# COMPACT_ATOMS: atom_id res chain seq x y z
N MET A 1 38.08 60.09 -0.90
CA MET A 1 37.56 60.69 -2.15
C MET A 1 37.11 59.53 -3.03
N HIS A 2 35.78 59.33 -3.15
CA HIS A 2 34.99 59.46 -4.40
C HIS A 2 35.39 58.39 -5.45
N LEU A 3 34.57 57.49 -6.02
CA LEU A 3 33.12 57.29 -6.28
C LEU A 3 32.92 55.79 -6.63
N SER A 4 31.91 55.06 -6.16
CA SER A 4 30.56 54.81 -6.74
C SER A 4 30.46 53.90 -7.98
N ALA A 5 29.84 52.72 -7.75
CA ALA A 5 28.78 52.03 -8.50
C ALA A 5 28.80 51.90 -10.04
N VAL A 6 28.54 50.67 -10.55
CA VAL A 6 27.61 50.37 -11.68
C VAL A 6 27.25 48.86 -11.76
N LEU A 7 25.93 48.60 -11.68
CA LEU A 7 25.06 47.54 -12.24
C LEU A 7 25.20 46.03 -11.93
N LEU A 8 24.24 45.54 -11.14
CA LEU A 8 23.45 44.35 -11.44
C LEU A 8 22.44 44.63 -12.57
N ASP A 9 22.14 43.60 -13.38
CA ASP A 9 20.82 43.21 -13.93
C ASP A 9 20.92 42.73 -15.39
N GLY A 10 20.45 41.50 -15.64
CA GLY A 10 20.01 41.11 -16.98
C GLY A 10 20.48 39.74 -17.47
N PHE A 11 19.87 38.65 -16.97
CA PHE A 11 19.67 37.45 -17.79
C PHE A 11 18.34 36.78 -17.44
N SER A 12 17.27 37.57 -17.58
CA SER A 12 15.91 37.08 -17.77
C SER A 12 15.70 36.90 -19.28
N SER A 13 15.87 35.69 -19.78
CA SER A 13 15.40 35.30 -21.11
C SER A 13 15.36 33.78 -21.24
N TYR A 14 14.17 33.20 -21.12
CA TYR A 14 13.56 32.40 -22.19
C TYR A 14 12.17 31.95 -21.76
N ALA A 15 11.18 32.77 -22.11
CA ALA A 15 9.78 32.44 -22.08
C ALA A 15 9.33 31.92 -23.46
N ARG A 16 8.26 31.11 -23.44
CA ARG A 16 7.35 30.71 -24.53
C ARG A 16 7.81 29.65 -25.53
N GLU A 17 7.18 28.49 -25.40
CA GLU A 17 6.57 27.79 -26.54
C GLU A 17 5.04 27.72 -26.29
N LYS A 18 4.25 28.02 -27.32
CA LYS A 18 2.81 28.34 -27.24
C LYS A 18 1.90 27.11 -27.42
N GLN A 19 0.82 27.09 -26.63
CA GLN A 19 -0.59 26.76 -26.93
C GLN A 19 -0.94 25.66 -27.97
N ARG A 20 -1.80 24.71 -27.55
CA ARG A 20 -3.15 24.49 -28.12
C ARG A 20 -3.99 23.45 -27.31
N PRO A 21 -5.32 23.31 -27.51
CA PRO A 21 -6.32 23.68 -26.51
C PRO A 21 -7.22 22.53 -26.02
N SER A 22 -8.08 22.90 -25.07
CA SER A 22 -9.32 22.28 -24.59
C SER A 22 -9.89 21.13 -25.42
N ARG A 23 -9.98 19.94 -24.81
CA ARG A 23 -11.00 18.94 -25.17
C ARG A 23 -11.38 18.11 -23.95
N SER A 24 -12.57 18.40 -23.45
CA SER A 24 -13.36 17.57 -22.56
C SER A 24 -13.45 16.14 -23.11
N PHE A 25 -12.83 15.19 -22.41
CA PHE A 25 -13.11 13.77 -22.58
C PHE A 25 -13.73 13.25 -21.29
N VAL A 26 -15.05 13.25 -21.29
CA VAL A 26 -15.90 12.50 -20.34
C VAL A 26 -15.66 11.03 -20.64
N VAL A 27 -14.89 10.33 -19.80
CA VAL A 27 -14.80 8.87 -19.85
C VAL A 27 -15.90 8.33 -18.95
N SER A 28 -17.04 7.99 -19.58
CA SER A 28 -18.09 7.17 -19.00
C SER A 28 -17.54 5.78 -18.68
N ILE A 29 -17.44 5.45 -17.39
CA ILE A 29 -17.12 4.11 -16.91
C ILE A 29 -18.43 3.29 -16.85
N PRO A 30 -18.56 2.15 -17.57
CA PRO A 30 -19.69 1.26 -17.37
C PRO A 30 -19.59 0.51 -16.04
N ARG A 31 -20.67 0.55 -15.25
CA ARG A 31 -20.88 -0.22 -14.01
C ARG A 31 -20.98 -1.71 -14.33
N PHE A 32 -19.96 -2.49 -13.96
CA PHE A 32 -20.01 -3.94 -14.01
C PHE A 32 -20.77 -4.48 -12.78
N HIS A 33 -21.89 -5.18 -13.02
CA HIS A 33 -22.68 -5.86 -12.01
C HIS A 33 -22.00 -7.19 -11.62
N SER A 34 -21.63 -7.33 -10.35
CA SER A 34 -21.11 -8.56 -9.78
C SER A 34 -22.27 -9.48 -9.37
N SER A 35 -22.49 -10.53 -10.15
CA SER A 35 -23.36 -11.66 -9.78
C SER A 35 -22.65 -12.53 -8.73
N SER A 36 -23.26 -12.64 -7.57
CA SER A 36 -22.81 -13.44 -6.43
C SER A 36 -23.10 -14.92 -6.67
N SER A 37 -22.07 -15.73 -6.94
CA SER A 37 -22.15 -17.20 -6.89
C SER A 37 -21.39 -17.69 -5.66
N SER A 38 -22.12 -17.93 -4.57
CA SER A 38 -21.60 -18.53 -3.35
C SER A 38 -21.56 -20.05 -3.47
N ILE A 39 -20.35 -20.61 -3.43
CA ILE A 39 -20.05 -22.03 -3.32
C ILE A 39 -20.37 -22.49 -1.89
N SER A 40 -21.23 -23.50 -1.77
CA SER A 40 -21.52 -24.22 -0.52
C SER A 40 -20.53 -25.37 -0.37
N THR A 41 -19.81 -25.43 0.75
CA THR A 41 -18.98 -26.58 1.11
C THR A 41 -19.43 -27.09 2.46
N THR A 42 -20.19 -28.18 2.45
CA THR A 42 -20.48 -29.02 3.61
C THR A 42 -19.27 -29.89 3.91
N PHE A 43 -18.61 -29.65 5.04
CA PHE A 43 -17.59 -30.55 5.58
C PHE A 43 -18.20 -31.31 6.76
N THR A 44 -18.51 -32.58 6.52
CA THR A 44 -18.96 -33.55 7.53
C THR A 44 -17.74 -34.08 8.28
N SER A 45 -17.63 -33.77 9.57
CA SER A 45 -16.68 -34.41 10.48
C SER A 45 -17.41 -35.38 11.41
N SER A 46 -17.11 -36.67 11.21
CA SER A 46 -17.45 -37.81 12.06
C SER A 46 -16.57 -37.86 13.32
N THR A 47 -17.18 -37.98 14.50
CA THR A 47 -16.59 -38.67 15.68
C THR A 47 -17.65 -38.91 16.77
N THR A 48 -18.07 -40.17 16.92
CA THR A 48 -18.09 -41.00 18.14
C THR A 48 -18.57 -40.43 19.50
N THR A 49 -19.52 -41.17 20.11
CA THR A 49 -19.50 -41.67 21.52
C THR A 49 -20.64 -41.23 22.46
N THR A 50 -21.31 -42.27 22.99
CA THR A 50 -22.06 -42.43 24.26
C THR A 50 -23.51 -41.96 24.47
N MET A 51 -24.27 -42.97 24.89
CA MET A 51 -25.64 -43.07 25.39
C MET A 51 -26.05 -42.07 26.49
N ALA A 52 -27.34 -41.67 26.49
CA ALA A 52 -28.34 -41.97 27.55
C ALA A 52 -29.46 -40.90 27.69
N LYS A 53 -30.70 -41.38 27.84
CA LYS A 53 -31.88 -40.81 28.54
C LYS A 53 -32.55 -39.50 28.05
N THR A 54 -33.76 -39.67 27.50
CA THR A 54 -34.96 -38.79 27.63
C THR A 54 -35.32 -38.62 29.14
N PRO A 55 -36.05 -37.57 29.62
CA PRO A 55 -37.11 -36.83 28.92
C PRO A 55 -37.28 -35.31 29.20
N SER A 56 -38.16 -34.70 28.41
CA SER A 56 -39.02 -33.54 28.75
C SER A 56 -38.41 -32.13 28.78
N LYS A 57 -38.81 -31.28 27.83
CA LYS A 57 -39.15 -29.86 28.10
C LYS A 57 -39.94 -29.21 26.97
N LYS A 58 -41.21 -28.91 27.26
CA LYS A 58 -41.94 -27.75 26.72
C LYS A 58 -41.10 -26.49 26.99
N ALA A 59 -40.88 -25.68 25.96
CA ALA A 59 -41.01 -24.22 25.98
C ALA A 59 -40.38 -23.66 24.69
N ALA A 60 -41.24 -23.23 23.77
CA ALA A 60 -40.86 -22.37 22.68
C ALA A 60 -40.30 -21.05 23.26
N LYS A 61 -38.97 -20.90 23.27
CA LYS A 61 -38.32 -19.62 23.40
C LYS A 61 -37.76 -19.25 22.03
N VAL A 62 -38.53 -18.44 21.30
CA VAL A 62 -38.05 -17.70 20.13
C VAL A 62 -36.92 -16.78 20.62
N VAL A 63 -35.69 -17.27 20.55
CA VAL A 63 -34.51 -16.44 20.73
C VAL A 63 -34.20 -15.88 19.36
N ALA A 64 -34.56 -14.62 19.16
CA ALA A 64 -34.11 -13.81 18.04
C ALA A 64 -32.59 -13.94 17.92
N LYS A 65 -32.16 -14.73 16.94
CA LYS A 65 -30.74 -14.88 16.59
C LYS A 65 -30.38 -13.59 15.87
N SER A 66 -30.02 -12.56 16.64
CA SER A 66 -29.31 -11.39 16.15
C SER A 66 -28.04 -11.89 15.49
N GLY A 67 -28.13 -12.08 14.17
CA GLY A 67 -27.01 -12.42 13.30
C GLY A 67 -26.10 -11.22 13.21
N LYS A 68 -25.35 -10.93 14.27
CA LYS A 68 -24.25 -9.98 14.23
C LYS A 68 -23.14 -10.65 13.43
N GLY A 69 -23.23 -10.50 12.11
CA GLY A 69 -22.21 -10.94 11.17
C GLY A 69 -20.85 -10.50 11.69
N ARG A 70 -20.00 -11.49 11.97
CA ARG A 70 -18.62 -11.27 12.43
C ARG A 70 -17.96 -10.38 11.37
N GLY A 71 -17.75 -9.10 11.68
CA GLY A 71 -17.08 -8.18 10.79
C GLY A 71 -15.77 -8.80 10.35
N LYS A 72 -15.61 -9.02 9.05
CA LYS A 72 -14.40 -9.63 8.50
C LYS A 72 -13.25 -8.70 8.89
N LYS A 73 -12.30 -9.19 9.69
CA LYS A 73 -11.09 -8.42 10.02
C LYS A 73 -10.46 -8.00 8.71
N ARG A 74 -10.25 -6.69 8.56
CA ARG A 74 -9.58 -6.14 7.40
C ARG A 74 -8.16 -6.69 7.39
N VAL A 75 -7.86 -7.49 6.38
CA VAL A 75 -6.50 -7.94 6.11
C VAL A 75 -5.88 -6.85 5.24
N GLU A 76 -4.95 -6.09 5.81
CA GLU A 76 -4.16 -5.16 5.00
C GLU A 76 -3.31 -5.97 4.02
N SER A 77 -3.45 -5.67 2.73
CA SER A 77 -2.77 -6.36 1.66
C SER A 77 -2.33 -5.36 0.60
N TYR A 78 -1.14 -5.58 0.05
CA TYR A 78 -0.56 -4.79 -1.02
C TYR A 78 -0.98 -5.25 -2.43
N SER A 79 -1.88 -6.25 -2.54
CA SER A 79 -2.22 -6.90 -3.82
C SER A 79 -2.64 -5.93 -4.93
N THR A 80 -3.45 -4.91 -4.61
CA THR A 80 -3.88 -3.91 -5.60
C THR A 80 -2.69 -3.09 -6.13
N TYR A 81 -1.74 -2.74 -5.28
CA TYR A 81 -0.55 -1.95 -5.67
C TYR A 81 0.44 -2.80 -6.45
N ILE A 82 0.65 -4.06 -6.04
CA ILE A 82 1.47 -5.02 -6.77
C ILE A 82 0.94 -5.18 -8.20
N TYR A 83 -0.39 -5.31 -8.37
CA TYR A 83 -0.99 -5.42 -9.69
C TYR A 83 -0.84 -4.13 -10.52
N LYS A 84 -1.03 -2.96 -9.91
CA LYS A 84 -0.82 -1.66 -10.59
C LYS A 84 0.62 -1.52 -11.11
N VAL A 85 1.61 -1.88 -10.31
CA VAL A 85 3.03 -1.84 -10.72
C VAL A 85 3.30 -2.89 -11.80
N LEU A 86 2.76 -4.10 -11.67
CA LEU A 86 2.92 -5.16 -12.68
C LEU A 86 2.42 -4.72 -14.06
N ARG A 87 1.27 -4.04 -14.14
CA ARG A 87 0.72 -3.53 -15.39
C ARG A 87 1.56 -2.41 -16.00
N GLN A 88 2.28 -1.64 -15.20
CA GLN A 88 3.19 -0.60 -15.70
C GLN A 88 4.45 -1.19 -16.35
N VAL A 89 4.95 -2.32 -15.84
CA VAL A 89 6.16 -2.98 -16.37
C VAL A 89 5.86 -4.01 -17.46
N HIS A 90 4.77 -4.77 -17.32
CA HIS A 90 4.35 -5.82 -18.26
C HIS A 90 2.82 -5.82 -18.44
N PRO A 91 2.30 -5.12 -19.46
CA PRO A 91 0.86 -4.97 -19.71
C PRO A 91 0.11 -6.25 -20.08
N GLU A 92 0.78 -7.31 -20.55
CA GLU A 92 0.11 -8.56 -20.99
C GLU A 92 0.30 -9.73 -20.01
N THR A 93 1.23 -9.64 -19.05
CA THR A 93 1.56 -10.71 -18.09
C THR A 93 0.73 -10.72 -16.80
N GLY A 94 -0.03 -11.78 -16.54
CA GLY A 94 -0.72 -11.98 -15.24
C GLY A 94 0.18 -12.54 -14.14
N ILE A 95 -0.25 -12.41 -12.88
CA ILE A 95 0.39 -13.03 -11.71
C ILE A 95 -0.57 -14.02 -11.04
N SER A 96 -0.08 -15.20 -10.66
CA SER A 96 -0.88 -16.22 -9.99
C SER A 96 -1.25 -15.82 -8.55
N LYS A 97 -2.30 -16.42 -7.98
CA LYS A 97 -2.70 -16.17 -6.58
C LYS A 97 -1.59 -16.51 -5.57
N ARG A 98 -0.82 -17.58 -5.85
CA ARG A 98 0.34 -17.97 -5.04
C ARG A 98 1.47 -16.95 -5.16
N GLY A 99 1.79 -16.50 -6.38
CA GLY A 99 2.79 -15.45 -6.61
C GLY A 99 2.41 -14.15 -5.93
N MET A 100 1.14 -13.78 -5.97
CA MET A 100 0.62 -12.61 -5.26
C MET A 100 0.84 -12.69 -3.74
N SER A 101 0.62 -13.86 -3.14
CA SER A 101 0.87 -14.07 -1.71
C SER A 101 2.35 -13.90 -1.36
N ILE A 102 3.25 -14.44 -2.18
CA ILE A 102 4.71 -14.32 -1.99
C ILE A 102 5.13 -12.84 -2.07
N MET A 103 4.64 -12.11 -3.06
CA MET A 103 4.95 -10.69 -3.22
C MET A 103 4.42 -9.84 -2.06
N ASN A 104 3.23 -10.16 -1.54
CA ASN A 104 2.68 -9.47 -0.37
C ASN A 104 3.55 -9.70 0.88
N SER A 105 3.98 -10.93 1.13
CA SER A 105 4.90 -11.24 2.23
C SER A 105 6.26 -10.55 2.04
N PHE A 106 6.82 -10.57 0.82
CA PHE A 106 8.09 -9.90 0.53
C PHE A 106 8.07 -8.40 0.88
N ILE A 107 6.98 -7.70 0.56
CA ILE A 107 6.84 -6.28 0.91
C ILE A 107 6.80 -6.10 2.44
N ASN A 108 6.06 -6.95 3.17
CA ASN A 108 6.03 -6.89 4.62
C ASN A 108 7.41 -7.14 5.24
N ASP A 109 8.14 -8.14 4.76
CA ASP A 109 9.48 -8.48 5.26
C ASP A 109 10.45 -7.32 5.10
N ILE A 110 10.44 -6.64 3.95
CA ILE A 110 11.30 -5.48 3.70
C ILE A 110 10.83 -4.27 4.51
N PHE A 111 9.52 -4.06 4.62
CA PHE A 111 8.95 -2.97 5.41
C PHE A 111 9.34 -3.07 6.88
N GLU A 112 9.17 -4.25 7.49
CA GLU A 112 9.52 -4.49 8.89
C GLU A 112 11.03 -4.31 9.14
N ARG A 113 11.87 -4.79 8.22
CA ARG A 113 13.33 -4.61 8.29
C ARG A 113 13.72 -3.13 8.26
N ILE A 114 13.19 -2.35 7.32
CA ILE A 114 13.49 -0.91 7.22
C ILE A 114 12.93 -0.15 8.42
N ALA A 115 11.70 -0.44 8.84
CA ALA A 115 11.06 0.23 9.97
C ALA A 115 11.80 -0.02 11.29
N SER A 116 12.25 -1.27 11.50
CA SER A 116 13.04 -1.65 12.67
C SER A 116 14.37 -0.90 12.71
N GLU A 117 15.12 -0.85 11.62
CA GLU A 117 16.39 -0.12 11.55
C GLU A 117 16.22 1.39 11.66
N ALA A 118 15.20 1.96 11.02
CA ALA A 118 14.90 3.39 11.16
C ALA A 118 14.52 3.76 12.59
N GLY A 119 13.76 2.90 13.28
CA GLY A 119 13.43 3.07 14.70
C GLY A 119 14.66 3.07 15.60
N LYS A 120 15.63 2.18 15.35
CA LYS A 120 16.91 2.17 16.08
C LYS A 120 17.71 3.45 15.82
N LEU A 121 17.80 3.90 14.57
CA LEU A 121 18.48 5.15 14.19
C LEU A 121 17.89 6.39 14.88
N SER A 122 16.55 6.46 14.97
CA SER A 122 15.88 7.55 15.71
C SER A 122 16.28 7.58 17.18
N ARG A 123 16.35 6.40 17.81
CA ARG A 123 16.75 6.26 19.22
C ARG A 123 18.21 6.62 19.44
N TYR A 124 19.11 6.22 18.56
CA TYR A 124 20.53 6.62 18.64
C TYR A 124 20.72 8.12 18.53
N ASN A 125 19.94 8.76 17.67
CA ASN A 125 19.94 10.22 17.52
C ASN A 125 19.15 10.96 18.60
N LYS A 126 18.58 10.25 19.59
CA LYS A 126 17.73 10.78 20.68
C LYS A 126 16.53 11.59 20.17
N LYS A 127 15.99 11.22 19.01
CA LYS A 127 14.79 11.83 18.42
C LYS A 127 13.56 10.97 18.68
N SER A 128 12.45 11.61 19.04
CA SER A 128 11.14 10.98 19.19
C SER A 128 10.36 10.87 17.87
N THR A 129 10.77 11.62 16.85
CA THR A 129 10.11 11.68 15.53
C THR A 129 10.99 11.04 14.45
N LEU A 130 10.42 10.10 13.71
CA LEU A 130 11.04 9.52 12.52
C LEU A 130 10.94 10.48 11.33
N SER A 131 12.09 10.87 10.76
CA SER A 131 12.18 11.69 9.55
C SER A 131 12.52 10.84 8.32
N SER A 132 12.37 11.42 7.14
CA SER A 132 12.83 10.82 5.87
C SER A 132 14.33 10.51 5.89
N ARG A 133 15.12 11.21 6.73
CA ARG A 133 16.56 10.96 6.91
C ARG A 133 16.86 9.59 7.54
N GLU A 134 16.12 9.20 8.59
CA GLU A 134 16.29 7.88 9.21
C GLU A 134 15.87 6.77 8.24
N ILE A 135 14.77 6.95 7.50
CA ILE A 135 14.35 5.99 6.46
C ILE A 135 15.41 5.85 5.36
N GLN A 136 15.92 6.96 4.84
CA GLN A 136 16.95 6.95 3.79
C GLN A 136 18.22 6.22 4.25
N THR A 137 18.62 6.41 5.50
CA THR A 137 19.79 5.73 6.08
C THR A 137 19.51 4.24 6.29
N ALA A 138 18.33 3.88 6.82
CA ALA A 138 17.93 2.49 6.98
C ALA A 138 17.89 1.72 5.65
N VAL A 139 17.40 2.35 4.57
CA VAL A 139 17.40 1.76 3.22
C VAL A 139 18.81 1.43 2.75
N ARG A 140 19.79 2.31 3.00
CA ARG A 140 21.20 2.05 2.64
C ARG A 140 21.83 0.93 3.46
N LEU A 141 21.38 0.72 4.69
CA LEU A 141 21.84 -0.38 5.53
C LEU A 141 21.21 -1.72 5.12
N MET A 142 19.99 -1.69 4.59
CA MET A 142 19.22 -2.91 4.31
C MET A 142 19.34 -3.44 2.89
N LEU A 143 19.64 -2.57 1.92
CA LEU A 143 19.78 -2.96 0.51
C LEU A 143 21.24 -2.90 0.07
N PRO A 144 21.72 -3.88 -0.73
CA PRO A 144 23.10 -3.90 -1.22
C PRO A 144 23.29 -3.00 -2.46
N GLY A 145 24.50 -2.42 -2.58
CA GLY A 145 25.05 -1.88 -3.83
C GLY A 145 24.12 -0.95 -4.62
N GLU A 146 23.88 -1.30 -5.89
CA GLU A 146 23.06 -0.50 -6.81
C GLU A 146 21.58 -0.42 -6.40
N LEU A 147 21.06 -1.43 -5.70
CA LEU A 147 19.67 -1.41 -5.25
C LEU A 147 19.41 -0.29 -4.25
N ALA A 148 20.35 -0.06 -3.33
CA ALA A 148 20.26 1.05 -2.38
C ALA A 148 20.29 2.41 -3.09
N LYS A 149 21.14 2.56 -4.11
CA LYS A 149 21.25 3.82 -4.87
C LYS A 149 19.94 4.17 -5.56
N HIS A 150 19.35 3.20 -6.27
CA HIS A 150 18.07 3.40 -6.95
C HIS A 150 16.92 3.62 -5.95
N ALA A 151 16.83 2.82 -4.90
CA ALA A 151 15.78 2.96 -3.89
C ALA A 151 15.81 4.35 -3.21
N VAL A 152 17.00 4.85 -2.89
CA VAL A 152 17.16 6.21 -2.35
C VAL A 152 16.77 7.27 -3.38
N SER A 153 17.19 7.11 -4.64
CA SER A 153 16.82 8.06 -5.71
C SER A 153 15.30 8.15 -5.90
N GLU A 154 14.62 7.01 -6.00
CA GLU A 154 13.15 6.96 -6.11
C GLU A 154 12.46 7.55 -4.88
N GLY A 155 12.97 7.26 -3.68
CA GLY A 155 12.46 7.84 -2.44
C GLY A 155 12.56 9.37 -2.40
N THR A 156 13.70 9.93 -2.80
CA THR A 156 13.90 11.38 -2.86
C THR A 156 12.98 12.04 -3.89
N LYS A 157 12.84 11.45 -5.10
CA LYS A 157 11.90 11.94 -6.13
C LYS A 157 10.47 12.02 -5.60
N ALA A 158 10.03 10.99 -4.88
CA ALA A 158 8.68 10.95 -4.30
C ALA A 158 8.47 12.05 -3.25
N VAL A 159 9.47 12.28 -2.37
CA VAL A 159 9.41 13.36 -1.35
C VAL A 159 9.34 14.73 -2.01
N THR A 160 10.20 14.99 -3.00
CA THR A 160 10.19 16.28 -3.72
C THR A 160 8.86 16.52 -4.41
N LYS A 161 8.32 15.50 -5.10
CA LYS A 161 7.01 15.60 -5.76
C LYS A 161 5.88 15.89 -4.78
N PHE A 162 5.92 15.27 -3.60
CA PHE A 162 4.92 15.48 -2.56
C PHE A 162 4.96 16.90 -2.00
N THR A 163 6.15 17.45 -1.76
CA THR A 163 6.29 18.83 -1.25
C THR A 163 5.93 19.90 -2.28
N SER A 164 6.06 19.59 -3.58
CA SER A 164 5.72 20.52 -4.68
C SER A 164 4.25 20.51 -5.10
N ALA A 165 3.46 19.55 -4.61
CA ALA A 165 2.04 19.39 -4.92
C ALA A 165 1.17 20.22 -3.97
#